data_AF-A0AA51UJJ7-F1
#
_entry.id   AF-A0AA51UJJ7-F1
#
_cell.length_a   1.000
_cell.length_b   1.000
_cell.length_c   1.000
_cell.angle_alpha   90.00
_cell.angle_beta   90.00
_cell.angle_gamma   90.00
#
_symmetry.space_group_name_H-M   'P 1'
#
loop_
_entity.id
_entity.type
_entity.pdbx_description
1 polymer ?
#
loop_
_entity_poly.entity_id
_entity_poly.type
_entity_poly.pdbx_seq_one_letter_code
_entity_poly.pdbx_strand_id
1 'polypeptide(L)'
;MYEIYHPPFTTELTDFEDTVITVEKQGSDLVYKRTFQGKEETELVLLNNDGNILINPIEPVNLPRKLTSFLLVEFKRPALIRPGDRKKIYLTFPVEIGVFVTDKAGNHEVIDIFTFSRVKFTLYGSHNHGLICRHWESDVYSTEPHTDLLHEGYIELEIINDSNHMMEVTKAVFNAYGMKIYYGDKRLGMKASMRIINKLLAETDFSTYPTTSRFKRSMELYTSRKLIINGTKGIMEFGL
;
A
#
# COMPACT_ATOMS: atom_id res chain seq x y z
N MET A 1 7.52 -13.89 4.90
CA MET A 1 7.90 -12.52 4.48
C MET A 1 7.28 -11.48 5.41
N TYR A 2 5.95 -11.33 5.43
CA TYR A 2 5.33 -10.28 6.25
C TYR A 2 5.23 -10.68 7.72
N GLU A 3 6.28 -10.38 8.48
CA GLU A 3 6.46 -10.80 9.87
C GLU A 3 7.30 -9.78 10.66
N ILE A 4 7.43 -10.05 11.95
CA ILE A 4 8.34 -9.34 12.84
C ILE A 4 9.62 -10.18 12.95
N TYR A 5 10.76 -9.55 12.67
CA TYR A 5 12.07 -10.14 12.74
C TYR A 5 12.85 -9.57 13.93
N HIS A 6 13.57 -10.45 14.63
CA HIS A 6 14.45 -10.09 15.74
C HIS A 6 15.90 -9.95 15.22
N PRO A 7 16.53 -8.77 15.31
CA PRO A 7 17.93 -8.62 14.93
C PRO A 7 18.90 -9.44 15.78
N PRO A 8 20.01 -9.95 15.21
CA PRO A 8 20.36 -9.89 13.80
C PRO A 8 19.61 -10.95 12.97
N PHE A 9 19.37 -10.66 11.70
CA PHE A 9 18.76 -11.64 10.79
C PHE A 9 19.17 -11.42 9.33
N THR A 10 18.92 -12.44 8.51
CA THR A 10 18.94 -12.35 7.05
C THR A 10 17.68 -13.05 6.55
N THR A 11 16.96 -12.41 5.63
CA THR A 11 15.80 -12.99 4.97
C THR A 11 15.93 -12.79 3.47
N GLU A 12 15.68 -13.86 2.72
CA GLU A 12 15.79 -13.88 1.27
C GLU A 12 14.39 -13.94 0.66
N LEU A 13 14.18 -13.18 -0.42
CA LEU A 13 12.94 -13.14 -1.20
C LEU A 13 13.18 -13.78 -2.58
N THR A 14 13.78 -14.97 -2.57
CA THR A 14 14.33 -15.68 -3.74
C THR A 14 13.28 -16.20 -4.71
N ASP A 15 12.04 -16.42 -4.25
CA ASP A 15 10.99 -16.99 -5.09
C ASP A 15 10.57 -16.06 -6.24
N PHE A 16 10.98 -14.78 -6.21
CA PHE A 16 10.44 -13.75 -7.11
C PHE A 16 11.53 -12.89 -7.74
N GLU A 17 12.36 -12.23 -6.93
CA GLU A 17 13.48 -11.43 -7.41
C GLU A 17 14.56 -11.45 -6.33
N ASP A 18 15.81 -11.83 -6.65
CA ASP A 18 16.96 -12.06 -5.76
C ASP A 18 17.24 -10.89 -4.78
N THR A 19 16.36 -10.72 -3.82
CA THR A 19 16.32 -9.61 -2.87
C THR A 19 16.65 -10.15 -1.51
N VAL A 20 17.70 -9.60 -0.90
CA VAL A 20 18.16 -10.02 0.42
C VAL A 20 18.06 -8.82 1.34
N ILE A 21 17.39 -9.01 2.47
CA ILE A 21 17.35 -8.05 3.56
C ILE A 21 18.18 -8.61 4.70
N THR A 22 19.18 -7.83 5.12
CA THR A 22 20.07 -8.18 6.23
C THR A 22 19.99 -7.11 7.30
N VAL A 23 19.99 -7.54 8.56
CA VAL A 23 20.13 -6.65 9.71
C VAL A 23 21.21 -7.22 10.62
N GLU A 24 22.30 -6.48 10.74
CA GLU A 24 23.46 -6.86 11.55
C GLU A 24 23.55 -5.97 12.79
N LYS A 25 24.19 -6.48 13.86
CA LYS A 25 24.44 -5.71 15.08
C LYS A 25 25.88 -5.23 15.11
N GLN A 26 26.07 -3.93 15.31
CA GLN A 26 27.39 -3.31 15.48
C GLN A 26 27.41 -2.52 16.81
N GLY A 27 27.85 -3.18 17.88
CA GLY A 27 27.82 -2.58 19.22
C GLY A 27 26.39 -2.32 19.71
N SER A 28 26.05 -1.04 19.93
CA SER A 28 24.69 -0.58 20.27
C SER A 28 23.79 -0.36 19.05
N ASP A 29 24.36 -0.41 17.84
CA ASP A 29 23.67 0.00 16.63
C ASP A 29 23.25 -1.21 15.80
N LEU A 30 22.28 -1.00 14.92
CA LEU A 30 21.90 -1.98 13.88
C LEU A 30 22.25 -1.44 12.51
N VAL A 31 22.69 -2.30 11.61
CA VAL A 31 22.91 -1.97 10.20
C VAL A 31 21.90 -2.72 9.36
N TYR A 32 20.96 -1.98 8.79
CA TYR A 32 19.99 -2.49 7.83
C TYR A 32 20.56 -2.38 6.42
N LYS A 33 20.50 -3.46 5.65
CA LYS A 33 20.81 -3.45 4.21
C LYS A 33 19.74 -4.18 3.43
N ARG A 34 19.40 -3.63 2.27
CA ARG A 34 18.63 -4.31 1.23
C ARG A 34 19.44 -4.36 -0.05
N THR A 35 19.58 -5.55 -0.59
CA THR A 35 20.22 -5.78 -1.89
C THR A 35 19.21 -6.34 -2.88
N PHE A 36 19.39 -6.03 -4.16
CA PHE A 36 18.62 -6.54 -5.28
C PHE A 36 19.58 -7.08 -6.34
N GLN A 37 19.47 -8.37 -6.68
CA GLN A 37 20.39 -9.04 -7.61
C GLN A 37 21.87 -8.82 -7.25
N GLY A 38 22.17 -8.87 -5.94
CA GLY A 38 23.51 -8.65 -5.39
C GLY A 38 24.00 -7.20 -5.40
N LYS A 39 23.20 -6.23 -5.84
CA LYS A 39 23.51 -4.79 -5.75
C LYS A 39 22.87 -4.19 -4.52
N GLU A 40 23.61 -3.35 -3.81
CA GLU A 40 23.08 -2.61 -2.67
C GLU A 40 22.12 -1.52 -3.15
N GLU A 41 20.88 -1.58 -2.65
CA GLU A 41 19.83 -0.60 -2.97
C GLU A 41 19.65 0.40 -1.83
N THR A 42 19.78 -0.08 -0.57
CA THR A 42 19.67 0.73 0.64
C THR A 42 20.61 0.18 1.70
N GLU A 43 21.34 1.07 2.38
CA GLU A 43 22.07 0.80 3.62
C GLU A 43 21.77 1.91 4.64
N LEU A 44 21.41 1.53 5.87
CA LEU A 44 21.07 2.45 6.96
C LEU A 44 21.69 1.98 8.27
N VAL A 45 22.28 2.91 9.01
CA VAL A 45 22.73 2.69 10.39
C VAL A 45 21.65 3.20 11.34
N LEU A 46 21.05 2.29 12.10
CA LEU A 46 20.06 2.58 13.14
C LEU A 46 20.81 2.76 14.47
N LEU A 47 21.08 4.01 14.81
CA LEU A 47 21.88 4.38 15.99
C LEU A 47 21.17 4.02 17.30
N ASN A 48 21.90 3.37 18.21
CA ASN A 48 21.47 2.97 19.55
C ASN A 48 20.09 2.29 19.56
N ASN A 49 19.88 1.37 18.61
CA ASN A 49 18.61 0.72 18.36
C ASN A 49 18.69 -0.78 18.70
N ASP A 50 17.74 -1.28 19.47
CA ASP A 50 17.56 -2.71 19.75
C ASP A 50 16.14 -3.19 19.40
N GLY A 51 15.45 -2.43 18.56
CA GLY A 51 14.09 -2.67 18.12
C GLY A 51 13.97 -3.83 17.14
N ASN A 52 12.75 -4.37 17.04
CA ASN A 52 12.44 -5.40 16.06
C ASN A 52 12.16 -4.76 14.70
N ILE A 53 12.36 -5.52 13.62
CA ILE A 53 12.04 -5.07 12.27
C ILE A 53 10.73 -5.71 11.83
N LEU A 54 9.75 -4.88 11.50
CA LEU A 54 8.48 -5.32 10.91
C LEU A 54 8.55 -5.09 9.41
N ILE A 55 8.24 -6.14 8.63
CA ILE A 55 8.09 -6.05 7.18
C ILE A 55 6.63 -6.35 6.86
N ASN A 56 5.95 -5.47 6.14
CA ASN A 56 4.55 -5.66 5.77
C ASN A 56 4.17 -4.93 4.46
N PRO A 57 3.02 -5.26 3.85
CA PRO A 57 2.56 -4.57 2.66
C PRO A 57 1.90 -3.24 3.04
N ILE A 58 2.18 -2.17 2.31
CA ILE A 58 1.66 -0.82 2.57
C ILE A 58 0.95 -0.25 1.34
N GLU A 59 0.32 0.91 1.48
CA GLU A 59 -0.44 1.55 0.39
C GLU A 59 0.46 1.86 -0.81
N PRO A 60 0.07 1.57 -2.06
CA PRO A 60 0.99 1.65 -3.21
C PRO A 60 1.11 3.04 -3.82
N VAL A 61 1.39 4.05 -2.99
CA VAL A 61 1.42 5.47 -3.38
C VAL A 61 2.61 6.23 -2.77
N ASN A 62 3.60 5.54 -2.20
CA ASN A 62 4.76 6.19 -1.58
C ASN A 62 5.94 6.35 -2.54
N LEU A 63 6.04 5.51 -3.58
CA LEU A 63 7.17 5.50 -4.52
C LEU A 63 6.86 6.17 -5.87
N PRO A 64 7.89 6.72 -6.57
CA PRO A 64 9.28 6.91 -6.12
C PRO A 64 9.43 8.06 -5.12
N ARG A 65 8.40 8.91 -5.02
CA ARG A 65 8.18 9.94 -4.00
C ARG A 65 6.66 10.02 -3.79
N LYS A 66 6.21 10.52 -2.65
CA LYS A 66 4.79 10.79 -2.37
C LYS A 66 4.25 11.91 -3.26
N LEU A 67 3.91 11.59 -4.52
CA LEU A 67 3.38 12.53 -5.51
C LEU A 67 1.85 12.68 -5.41
N THR A 68 1.17 11.65 -4.93
CA THR A 68 -0.29 11.60 -4.82
C THR A 68 -0.69 10.61 -3.73
N SER A 69 -1.91 10.72 -3.21
CA SER A 69 -2.54 9.69 -2.39
C SER A 69 -3.57 8.86 -3.17
N PHE A 70 -3.71 9.08 -4.48
CA PHE A 70 -4.75 8.42 -5.28
C PHE A 70 -4.19 7.24 -6.08
N LEU A 71 -4.89 6.11 -6.02
CA LEU A 71 -4.71 4.94 -6.87
C LEU A 71 -5.87 4.86 -7.86
N LEU A 72 -5.57 4.81 -9.16
CA LEU A 72 -6.53 4.53 -10.21
C LEU A 72 -6.33 3.09 -10.70
N VAL A 73 -7.36 2.27 -10.56
CA VAL A 73 -7.45 0.94 -11.15
C VAL A 73 -8.29 1.02 -12.40
N GLU A 74 -7.64 0.80 -13.55
CA GLU A 74 -8.28 0.73 -14.86
C GLU A 74 -8.72 -0.71 -15.13
N PHE A 75 -9.97 -0.87 -15.57
CA PHE A 75 -10.53 -2.18 -15.84
C PHE A 75 -10.16 -2.56 -17.27
N LYS A 76 -9.51 -3.70 -17.46
CA LYS A 76 -9.18 -4.21 -18.81
C LYS A 76 -10.42 -4.38 -19.69
N ARG A 77 -11.57 -4.64 -19.06
CA ARG A 77 -12.87 -4.81 -19.71
C ARG A 77 -13.91 -3.97 -18.97
N PRO A 78 -14.74 -3.18 -19.67
CA PRO A 78 -15.84 -2.46 -19.05
C PRO A 78 -16.81 -3.41 -18.32
N ALA A 79 -17.29 -2.99 -17.15
CA ALA A 79 -18.29 -3.72 -16.39
C ALA A 79 -19.63 -2.97 -16.40
N LEU A 80 -20.69 -3.63 -16.86
CA LEU A 80 -22.04 -3.06 -16.87
C LEU A 80 -22.80 -3.42 -15.59
N ILE A 81 -23.48 -2.43 -15.01
CA ILE A 81 -24.36 -2.62 -13.85
C ILE A 81 -25.71 -1.92 -14.09
N ARG A 82 -26.82 -2.61 -13.78
CA ARG A 82 -28.17 -2.08 -13.98
C ARG A 82 -28.53 -1.05 -12.89
N PRO A 83 -29.52 -0.17 -13.14
CA PRO A 83 -30.06 0.69 -12.09
C PRO A 83 -30.49 -0.12 -10.86
N GLY A 84 -30.13 0.34 -9.66
CA GLY A 84 -30.50 -0.27 -8.38
C GLY A 84 -29.72 -1.54 -8.00
N ASP A 85 -28.92 -2.10 -8.91
CA ASP A 85 -28.18 -3.34 -8.65
C ASP A 85 -26.97 -3.10 -7.72
N ARG A 86 -26.64 -4.15 -6.97
CA ARG A 86 -25.41 -4.25 -6.16
C ARG A 86 -24.64 -5.50 -6.56
N LYS A 87 -23.35 -5.35 -6.82
CA LYS A 87 -22.50 -6.46 -7.22
C LYS A 87 -21.14 -6.41 -6.56
N LYS A 88 -20.77 -7.50 -5.91
CA LYS A 88 -19.40 -7.77 -5.50
C LYS A 88 -18.58 -8.28 -6.68
N ILE A 89 -17.44 -7.64 -6.91
CA ILE A 89 -16.40 -8.07 -7.85
C ILE A 89 -15.04 -8.02 -7.15
N TYR A 90 -14.01 -8.54 -7.81
CA TYR A 90 -12.64 -8.42 -7.37
C TYR A 90 -11.79 -7.75 -8.45
N LEU A 91 -10.91 -6.86 -8.00
CA LEU A 91 -9.84 -6.25 -8.79
C LEU A 91 -8.50 -6.60 -8.15
N THR A 92 -7.39 -6.28 -8.82
CA THR A 92 -6.04 -6.33 -8.28
C THR A 92 -5.52 -4.92 -8.03
N PHE A 93 -4.50 -4.80 -7.17
CA PHE A 93 -3.76 -3.56 -6.92
C PHE A 93 -2.28 -3.89 -6.72
N PRO A 94 -1.35 -2.98 -7.07
CA PRO A 94 0.07 -3.21 -6.86
C PRO A 94 0.42 -3.09 -5.38
N VAL A 95 1.49 -3.75 -4.94
CA VAL A 95 1.90 -3.74 -3.53
C VAL A 95 3.21 -3.01 -3.37
N GLU A 96 3.26 -2.09 -2.40
CA GLU A 96 4.50 -1.57 -1.84
C GLU A 96 4.79 -2.31 -0.53
N ILE A 97 6.05 -2.46 -0.19
CA ILE A 97 6.52 -3.16 1.02
C ILE A 97 7.19 -2.12 1.90
N GLY A 98 6.69 -1.98 3.12
CA GLY A 98 7.28 -1.13 4.14
C GLY A 98 8.14 -1.95 5.08
N VAL A 99 9.32 -1.40 5.42
CA VAL A 99 10.18 -1.90 6.48
C VAL A 99 10.17 -0.89 7.61
N PHE A 100 9.84 -1.36 8.80
CA PHE A 100 9.65 -0.53 9.97
C PHE A 100 10.57 -1.00 11.09
N VAL A 101 11.17 -0.07 11.81
CA VAL A 101 11.75 -0.35 13.12
C VAL A 101 10.68 -0.16 14.19
N THR A 102 10.58 -1.11 15.10
CA THR A 102 9.60 -1.12 16.20
C THR A 102 10.34 -0.99 17.52
N ASP A 103 10.05 0.08 18.26
CA ASP A 103 10.64 0.29 19.58
C ASP A 103 9.92 -0.53 20.67
N LYS A 104 10.47 -0.53 21.90
CA LYS A 104 9.90 -1.24 23.05
C LYS A 104 8.55 -0.67 23.52
N ALA A 105 8.24 0.58 23.16
CA ALA A 105 6.96 1.22 23.46
C ALA A 105 5.88 0.90 22.42
N GLY A 106 6.25 0.19 21.34
CA GLY A 106 5.35 -0.17 20.24
C GLY A 106 5.18 0.95 19.21
N ASN A 107 6.06 1.96 19.19
CA ASN A 107 6.10 2.92 18.10
C ASN A 107 6.79 2.29 16.90
N HIS A 108 6.31 2.66 15.71
CA HIS A 108 6.81 2.16 14.45
C HIS A 108 7.28 3.32 13.57
N GLU A 109 8.51 3.24 13.09
CA GLU A 109 9.09 4.21 12.17
C GLU A 109 9.52 3.52 10.89
N VAL A 110 9.17 4.11 9.74
CA VAL A 110 9.54 3.57 8.43
C VAL A 110 11.01 3.85 8.17
N ILE A 111 11.75 2.80 7.81
CA ILE A 111 13.17 2.91 7.44
C ILE A 111 13.40 2.63 5.96
N ASP A 112 12.56 1.83 5.30
CA ASP A 112 12.65 1.57 3.87
C ASP A 112 11.27 1.31 3.26
N ILE A 113 11.11 1.66 1.98
CA ILE A 113 9.94 1.33 1.18
C ILE A 113 10.43 0.88 -0.20
N PHE A 114 9.97 -0.28 -0.65
CA PHE A 114 10.28 -0.79 -1.98
C PHE A 114 9.09 -1.50 -2.60
N THR A 115 9.16 -1.77 -3.90
CA THR A 115 8.13 -2.52 -4.64
C THR A 115 8.76 -3.27 -5.79
N PHE A 116 8.26 -4.45 -6.08
CA PHE A 116 8.56 -5.20 -7.29
C PHE A 116 7.60 -4.86 -8.44
N SER A 117 6.50 -4.16 -8.11
CA SER A 117 5.50 -3.74 -9.07
C SER A 117 5.92 -2.49 -9.81
N ARG A 118 5.78 -2.50 -11.15
CA ARG A 118 6.14 -1.35 -11.99
C ARG A 118 5.42 -0.08 -11.56
N VAL A 119 6.18 1.01 -11.42
CA VAL A 119 5.64 2.34 -11.10
C VAL A 119 5.16 3.09 -12.35
N LYS A 120 3.88 3.45 -12.37
CA LYS A 120 3.18 4.19 -13.43
C LYS A 120 2.24 5.20 -12.81
N PHE A 121 2.16 6.38 -13.42
CA PHE A 121 1.22 7.44 -13.04
C PHE A 121 0.34 7.83 -14.24
N THR A 122 -0.84 8.34 -13.95
CA THR A 122 -1.78 8.86 -14.94
C THR A 122 -2.49 10.10 -14.40
N LEU A 123 -3.17 10.85 -15.27
CA LEU A 123 -4.05 11.94 -14.90
C LEU A 123 -5.50 11.47 -14.99
N TYR A 124 -6.25 11.61 -13.90
CA TYR A 124 -7.68 11.34 -13.84
C TYR A 124 -8.47 12.65 -13.85
N GLY A 125 -9.30 12.87 -14.87
CA GLY A 125 -10.09 14.09 -15.03
C GLY A 125 -9.54 14.99 -16.15
N SER A 126 -9.93 16.26 -16.16
CA SER A 126 -9.50 17.20 -17.20
C SER A 126 -8.06 17.66 -17.00
N HIS A 127 -7.43 18.16 -18.07
CA HIS A 127 -6.05 18.66 -18.02
C HIS A 127 -5.83 19.79 -16.99
N ASN A 128 -6.88 20.55 -16.64
CA ASN A 128 -6.78 21.71 -15.74
C ASN A 128 -7.15 21.40 -14.27
N HIS A 129 -7.91 20.32 -14.03
CA HIS A 129 -8.45 19.98 -12.70
C HIS A 129 -8.31 18.50 -12.34
N GLY A 130 -7.50 17.76 -13.10
CA GLY A 130 -7.32 16.33 -12.90
C GLY A 130 -6.46 15.99 -11.69
N LEU A 131 -6.65 14.78 -11.17
CA LEU A 131 -5.86 14.19 -10.11
C LEU A 131 -4.73 13.38 -10.71
N ILE A 132 -3.50 13.57 -10.23
CA ILE A 132 -2.43 12.60 -10.50
C ILE A 132 -2.78 11.34 -9.71
N CYS A 133 -2.76 10.19 -10.36
CA CYS A 133 -3.02 8.89 -9.72
C CYS A 133 -1.87 7.94 -10.02
N ARG A 134 -1.52 7.11 -9.04
CA ARG A 134 -0.84 5.84 -9.31
C ARG A 134 -1.74 5.04 -10.25
N HIS A 135 -1.21 4.60 -11.39
CA HIS A 135 -1.95 3.80 -12.36
C HIS A 135 -1.71 2.31 -12.12
N TRP A 136 -2.78 1.54 -12.15
CA TRP A 136 -2.79 0.10 -12.21
C TRP A 136 -3.86 -0.39 -13.17
N GLU A 137 -3.64 -1.55 -13.80
CA GLU A 137 -4.60 -2.18 -14.68
C GLU A 137 -4.98 -3.54 -14.10
N SER A 138 -6.28 -3.82 -14.05
CA SER A 138 -6.80 -5.07 -13.50
C SER A 138 -7.88 -5.66 -14.40
N ASP A 139 -7.93 -7.00 -14.46
CA ASP A 139 -9.13 -7.71 -14.85
C ASP A 139 -10.24 -7.54 -13.79
N VAL A 140 -11.48 -7.78 -14.23
CA VAL A 140 -12.65 -7.88 -13.34
C VAL A 140 -12.94 -9.34 -13.07
N TYR A 141 -12.81 -9.76 -11.83
CA TYR A 141 -13.02 -11.14 -11.40
C TYR A 141 -14.33 -11.29 -10.62
N SER A 142 -15.02 -12.41 -10.83
CA SER A 142 -16.23 -12.76 -10.06
C SER A 142 -15.92 -13.43 -8.72
N THR A 143 -14.71 -13.93 -8.55
CA THR A 143 -14.18 -14.62 -7.37
C THR A 143 -12.83 -14.04 -6.99
N GLU A 144 -12.40 -14.26 -5.75
CA GLU A 144 -11.07 -13.84 -5.27
C GLU A 144 -9.98 -14.39 -6.21
N PRO A 145 -9.17 -13.53 -6.85
CA PRO A 145 -8.08 -13.97 -7.71
C PRO A 145 -6.91 -14.50 -6.87
N HIS A 146 -6.19 -15.47 -7.41
CA HIS A 146 -4.90 -15.86 -6.84
C HIS A 146 -3.86 -14.80 -7.25
N THR A 147 -3.24 -14.14 -6.28
CA THR A 147 -2.25 -13.10 -6.52
C THR A 147 -0.87 -13.51 -6.02
N ASP A 148 0.17 -12.95 -6.63
CA ASP A 148 1.50 -12.95 -6.05
C ASP A 148 1.62 -11.81 -5.03
N LEU A 149 1.73 -12.17 -3.76
CA LEU A 149 1.66 -11.25 -2.62
C LEU A 149 2.81 -10.24 -2.55
N LEU A 150 3.88 -10.45 -3.34
CA LEU A 150 5.00 -9.50 -3.44
C LEU A 150 4.75 -8.42 -4.49
N HIS A 151 3.89 -8.71 -5.47
CA HIS A 151 3.62 -7.83 -6.60
C HIS A 151 2.25 -7.17 -6.48
N GLU A 152 1.23 -7.96 -6.14
CA GLU A 152 -0.16 -7.54 -6.19
C GLU A 152 -1.03 -8.17 -5.08
N GLY A 153 -2.03 -7.42 -4.65
CA GLY A 153 -3.12 -7.91 -3.81
C GLY A 153 -4.46 -7.75 -4.52
N TYR A 154 -5.55 -8.16 -3.87
CA TYR A 154 -6.89 -7.99 -4.41
C TYR A 154 -7.71 -6.91 -3.68
N ILE A 155 -8.60 -6.24 -4.41
CA ILE A 155 -9.64 -5.37 -3.87
C ILE A 155 -10.97 -6.13 -3.98
N GLU A 156 -11.59 -6.47 -2.85
CA GLU A 156 -13.00 -6.85 -2.83
C GLU A 156 -13.84 -5.57 -2.96
N LEU A 157 -14.41 -5.35 -4.14
CA LEU A 157 -15.16 -4.14 -4.47
C LEU A 157 -16.66 -4.44 -4.55
N GLU A 158 -17.46 -3.80 -3.70
CA GLU A 158 -18.91 -3.75 -3.85
C GLU A 158 -19.31 -2.53 -4.69
N ILE A 159 -19.79 -2.75 -5.92
CA ILE A 159 -20.35 -1.70 -6.77
C ILE A 159 -21.85 -1.61 -6.52
N ILE A 160 -22.32 -0.41 -6.21
CA ILE A 160 -23.72 -0.07 -5.94
C ILE A 160 -24.13 0.99 -6.95
N ASN A 161 -25.13 0.69 -7.79
CA ASN A 161 -25.68 1.67 -8.74
C ASN A 161 -26.97 2.27 -8.19
N ASP A 162 -26.85 3.36 -7.42
CA ASP A 162 -28.01 4.10 -6.89
C ASP A 162 -28.61 5.06 -7.94
N SER A 163 -28.08 5.09 -9.17
CA SER A 163 -28.62 5.88 -10.26
C SER A 163 -29.76 5.18 -11.00
N ASN A 164 -30.53 5.95 -11.77
CA ASN A 164 -31.60 5.44 -12.63
C ASN A 164 -31.12 5.01 -14.03
N HIS A 165 -29.81 4.81 -14.22
CA HIS A 165 -29.21 4.48 -15.51
C HIS A 165 -28.41 3.19 -15.46
N MET A 166 -28.37 2.47 -16.57
CA MET A 166 -27.35 1.44 -16.76
C MET A 166 -25.99 2.14 -16.86
N MET A 167 -25.04 1.68 -16.05
CA MET A 167 -23.73 2.31 -15.93
C MET A 167 -22.66 1.37 -16.45
N GLU A 168 -21.75 1.91 -17.25
CA GLU A 168 -20.52 1.25 -17.68
C GLU A 168 -19.37 1.74 -16.80
N VAL A 169 -18.79 0.84 -16.02
CA VAL A 169 -17.66 1.13 -15.13
C VAL A 169 -16.38 0.64 -15.80
N THR A 170 -15.46 1.57 -16.04
CA THR A 170 -14.16 1.29 -16.69
C THR A 170 -12.97 1.57 -15.77
N LYS A 171 -13.18 2.31 -14.69
CA LYS A 171 -12.13 2.78 -13.77
C LYS A 171 -12.68 2.90 -12.36
N ALA A 172 -11.82 2.72 -11.36
CA ALA A 172 -12.08 3.05 -9.97
C ALA A 172 -10.91 3.86 -9.42
N VAL A 173 -11.19 4.95 -8.71
CA VAL A 173 -10.16 5.80 -8.09
C VAL A 173 -10.31 5.69 -6.59
N PHE A 174 -9.23 5.40 -5.88
CA PHE A 174 -9.20 5.19 -4.44
C PHE A 174 -8.22 6.15 -3.77
N ASN A 175 -8.54 6.59 -2.56
CA ASN A 175 -7.66 7.44 -1.76
C ASN A 175 -6.95 6.62 -0.65
N ALA A 176 -5.62 6.67 -0.62
CA ALA A 176 -4.77 5.91 0.28
C ALA A 176 -5.03 6.21 1.77
N TYR A 177 -5.50 7.42 2.11
CA TYR A 177 -5.89 7.75 3.49
C TYR A 177 -7.00 6.83 4.05
N GLY A 178 -7.82 6.24 3.18
CA GLY A 178 -8.87 5.29 3.58
C GLY A 178 -8.44 3.83 3.47
N MET A 179 -7.34 3.53 2.78
CA MET A 179 -6.93 2.15 2.47
C MET A 179 -6.65 1.38 3.75
N LYS A 180 -7.16 0.14 3.79
CA LYS A 180 -6.91 -0.80 4.90
C LYS A 180 -6.49 -2.13 4.28
N ILE A 181 -5.19 -2.36 4.27
CA ILE A 181 -4.60 -3.58 3.71
C ILE A 181 -4.61 -4.67 4.78
N TYR A 182 -4.99 -5.87 4.39
CA TYR A 182 -4.99 -7.06 5.23
C TYR A 182 -4.19 -8.16 4.57
N TYR A 183 -3.41 -8.90 5.36
CA TYR A 183 -2.54 -9.96 4.86
C TYR A 183 -2.47 -11.15 5.81
N GLY A 184 -2.16 -12.32 5.25
CA GLY A 184 -1.99 -13.59 5.97
C GLY A 184 -2.71 -14.75 5.27
N ASP A 185 -2.39 -16.00 5.63
CA ASP A 185 -2.92 -17.21 4.98
C ASP A 185 -2.79 -17.22 3.44
N LYS A 186 -1.66 -16.71 2.94
CA LYS A 186 -1.38 -16.52 1.51
C LYS A 186 -2.37 -15.57 0.79
N ARG A 187 -2.97 -14.65 1.54
CA ARG A 187 -3.91 -13.65 1.02
C ARG A 187 -3.39 -12.27 1.32
N LEU A 188 -3.68 -11.35 0.41
CA LEU A 188 -3.38 -9.94 0.54
C LEU A 188 -4.50 -9.16 -0.12
N GLY A 189 -5.27 -8.43 0.67
CA GLY A 189 -6.41 -7.72 0.12
C GLY A 189 -6.95 -6.59 0.96
N MET A 190 -7.80 -5.80 0.33
CA MET A 190 -8.54 -4.69 0.93
C MET A 190 -10.01 -4.80 0.53
N LYS A 191 -10.88 -4.16 1.32
CA LYS A 191 -12.32 -4.13 1.06
C LYS A 191 -12.79 -2.71 0.78
N ALA A 192 -13.43 -2.51 -0.37
CA ALA A 192 -13.89 -1.22 -0.82
C ALA A 192 -15.35 -1.27 -1.31
N SER A 193 -15.95 -0.10 -1.42
CA SER A 193 -17.23 0.11 -2.10
C SER A 193 -17.10 1.20 -3.15
N MET A 194 -17.93 1.12 -4.18
CA MET A 194 -18.15 2.18 -5.16
C MET A 194 -19.65 2.43 -5.25
N ARG A 195 -20.09 3.62 -4.86
CA ARG A 195 -21.49 4.05 -5.00
C ARG A 195 -21.60 5.00 -6.18
N ILE A 196 -22.29 4.57 -7.24
CA ILE A 196 -22.60 5.39 -8.41
C ILE A 196 -23.89 6.15 -8.11
N ILE A 197 -23.78 7.47 -8.00
CA ILE A 197 -24.89 8.36 -7.63
C ILE A 197 -25.67 8.78 -8.87
N ASN A 198 -24.94 9.14 -9.94
CA ASN A 198 -25.51 9.52 -11.23
C ASN A 198 -24.51 9.25 -12.37
N LYS A 199 -24.81 9.68 -13.60
CA LYS A 199 -23.96 9.45 -14.78
C LYS A 199 -22.54 10.02 -14.68
N LEU A 200 -22.32 11.01 -13.80
CA LEU A 200 -21.08 11.77 -13.71
C LEU A 200 -20.35 11.57 -12.37
N LEU A 201 -21.04 11.04 -11.36
CA LEU A 201 -20.54 10.99 -9.99
C LEU A 201 -20.65 9.58 -9.42
N ALA A 202 -19.51 9.09 -8.97
CA ALA A 202 -19.40 7.92 -8.11
C ALA A 202 -18.41 8.24 -6.98
N GLU A 203 -18.67 7.66 -5.82
CA GLU A 203 -17.82 7.77 -4.64
C GLU A 203 -17.25 6.40 -4.31
N THR A 204 -16.00 6.36 -3.87
CA THR A 204 -15.36 5.14 -3.38
C THR A 204 -14.99 5.29 -1.91
N ASP A 205 -15.14 4.23 -1.15
CA ASP A 205 -14.75 4.20 0.26
C ASP A 205 -14.19 2.83 0.64
N PHE A 206 -13.56 2.76 1.81
CA PHE A 206 -12.95 1.55 2.35
C PHE A 206 -13.63 1.09 3.63
N SER A 207 -13.78 -0.23 3.73
CA SER A 207 -14.28 -0.89 4.93
C SER A 207 -13.26 -1.86 5.48
N THR A 208 -13.44 -2.26 6.74
CA THR A 208 -12.55 -3.20 7.42
C THR A 208 -12.98 -4.64 7.18
N TYR A 209 -12.01 -5.53 7.01
CA TYR A 209 -12.25 -6.95 7.28
C TYR A 209 -12.28 -7.20 8.81
N PRO A 210 -13.02 -8.22 9.27
CA PRO A 210 -12.82 -8.77 10.60
C PRO A 210 -11.38 -9.28 10.72
N THR A 211 -10.59 -8.69 11.62
CA THR A 211 -9.21 -9.12 11.85
C THR A 211 -9.19 -10.48 12.52
N THR A 212 -8.38 -11.41 12.02
CA THR A 212 -8.15 -12.72 12.64
C THR A 212 -6.65 -12.94 12.86
N SER A 213 -6.28 -13.96 13.64
CA SER A 213 -4.86 -14.33 13.81
C SER A 213 -4.17 -14.66 12.49
N ARG A 214 -4.95 -15.04 11.47
CA ARG A 214 -4.49 -15.46 10.15
C ARG A 214 -4.68 -14.43 9.04
N PHE A 215 -5.37 -13.32 9.32
CA PHE A 215 -5.60 -12.23 8.38
C PHE A 215 -5.57 -10.91 9.14
N LYS A 216 -4.37 -10.31 9.20
CA LYS A 216 -4.02 -9.18 10.05
C LYS A 216 -4.03 -7.90 9.24
N ARG A 217 -4.39 -6.78 9.89
CA ARG A 217 -4.30 -5.45 9.28
C ARG A 217 -2.83 -5.03 9.19
N SER A 218 -2.47 -4.42 8.07
CA SER A 218 -1.16 -3.84 7.88
C SER A 218 -0.99 -2.50 8.58
N MET A 219 0.25 -2.06 8.70
CA MET A 219 0.58 -0.74 9.22
C MET A 219 0.31 0.32 8.16
N GLU A 220 -0.35 1.40 8.56
CA GLU A 220 -0.76 2.47 7.65
C GLU A 220 0.22 3.64 7.75
N LEU A 221 0.71 4.15 6.62
CA LEU A 221 1.65 5.29 6.60
C LEU A 221 0.97 6.66 6.60
N TYR A 222 -0.35 6.68 6.46
CA TYR A 222 -1.13 7.89 6.22
C TYR A 222 -1.84 8.40 7.49
N THR A 223 -1.14 8.35 8.64
CA THR A 223 -1.62 8.92 9.92
C THR A 223 -0.92 10.26 10.23
N SER A 224 -1.71 11.31 10.46
CA SER A 224 -1.34 12.72 10.56
C SER A 224 -0.12 13.06 11.44
N ARG A 225 0.81 13.89 10.95
CA ARG A 225 1.91 14.49 11.73
C ARG A 225 1.43 15.72 12.54
N LYS A 226 1.99 15.91 13.73
CA LYS A 226 1.94 17.17 14.50
C LYS A 226 3.36 17.55 14.91
N LEU A 227 3.69 18.85 14.82
CA LEU A 227 4.08 19.67 15.98
C LEU A 227 4.30 21.15 15.60
N ILE A 228 4.05 22.01 16.59
CA ILE A 228 4.29 23.46 16.62
C ILE A 228 5.58 23.68 17.42
N ILE A 229 6.43 24.63 17.02
CA ILE A 229 7.64 24.98 17.78
C ILE A 229 7.72 26.50 18.01
N ASN A 230 8.07 26.88 19.23
CA ASN A 230 8.56 28.21 19.63
C ASN A 230 9.93 28.02 20.32
N GLY A 231 10.97 28.79 19.94
CA GLY A 231 12.23 28.86 20.71
C GLY A 231 13.45 29.40 19.95
N THR A 232 14.52 29.70 20.70
CA THR A 232 15.79 30.31 20.26
C THR A 232 16.90 29.31 19.87
N LYS A 233 16.54 28.05 19.60
CA LYS A 233 17.50 27.01 19.17
C LYS A 233 17.70 27.05 17.65
N GLY A 234 18.88 26.64 17.18
CA GLY A 234 19.10 26.36 15.76
C GLY A 234 18.27 25.13 15.36
N ILE A 235 17.30 25.32 14.47
CA ILE A 235 16.41 24.26 14.01
C ILE A 235 16.95 23.78 12.67
N MET A 236 17.31 22.51 12.60
CA MET A 236 17.51 21.84 11.32
C MET A 236 16.16 21.26 10.91
N GLU A 237 15.72 21.54 9.68
CA GLU A 237 14.51 20.95 9.09
C GLU A 237 14.85 20.07 7.87
N PHE A 238 16.13 20.03 7.48
CA PHE A 238 16.64 19.28 6.34
C PHE A 238 17.82 18.42 6.78
N GLY A 239 17.87 17.17 6.31
CA GLY A 239 18.93 16.22 6.64
C GLY A 239 18.84 15.62 8.05
N LEU A 240 17.63 15.57 8.62
CA LEU A 240 17.30 14.90 9.88
C LEU A 240 16.60 13.57 9.64
#